data_AF-A0A257WFR0-F1
#
_entry.id   AF-A0A257WFR0-F1
#
_cell.length_a   1.000
_cell.length_b   1.000
_cell.length_c   1.000
_cell.angle_alpha   90.00
_cell.angle_beta   90.00
_cell.angle_gamma   90.00
#
_symmetry.space_group_name_H-M   'P 1'
#
loop_
_entity.id
_entity.type
_entity.pdbx_description
1 polymer ?
#
loop_
_entity_poly.entity_id
_entity_poly.type
_entity_poly.pdbx_seq_one_letter_code
_entity_poly.pdbx_strand_id
1 'polypeptide(L)'
;MTRINTNVQSLRALRNVGKANNLLSTSLQRLSTGLKINSGKDNPSGLIASETLGLQVTTIEQSIKNSNRANNVISTADSALGEIGGLLNQVRGLVQEGLNTGALSDTEIDANQQQIDAALSAINRISANTTFAGDKLIDGSKAFTTSKTVADAAKLSDYQINEAIFGTASSIDISAQVTAAAQKGELRYSGGALSSASTLQVAGARGSQVVFLGSGSSVANIRDAINGVSDVTGVEASVISSAPGELTVSNATAGSAFVGNTQAAEATLTTAGT
;
A
#
# COMPACT_ATOMS: atom_id res chain seq x y z
N MET A 1 -30.62 -89.92 -17.85
CA MET A 1 -29.47 -90.28 -16.98
C MET A 1 -29.56 -89.55 -15.65
N THR A 2 -30.13 -90.19 -14.64
CA THR A 2 -30.03 -89.80 -13.24
C THR A 2 -28.63 -90.14 -12.73
N ARG A 3 -27.76 -89.13 -12.58
CA ARG A 3 -26.43 -89.32 -11.97
C ARG A 3 -26.62 -89.43 -10.45
N ILE A 4 -26.45 -90.64 -9.90
CA ILE A 4 -26.61 -90.93 -8.46
C ILE A 4 -25.52 -90.26 -7.61
N ASN A 5 -24.31 -90.10 -8.15
CA ASN A 5 -23.17 -89.53 -7.42
C ASN A 5 -23.21 -88.00 -7.25
N THR A 6 -24.04 -87.26 -8.01
CA THR A 6 -24.16 -85.80 -7.90
C THR A 6 -25.62 -85.38 -7.92
N ASN A 7 -26.18 -85.11 -6.74
CA ASN A 7 -27.56 -84.64 -6.60
C ASN A 7 -27.65 -83.12 -6.84
N VAL A 8 -28.02 -82.74 -8.05
CA VAL A 8 -28.12 -81.33 -8.47
C VAL A 8 -29.22 -80.57 -7.72
N GLN A 9 -30.31 -81.23 -7.31
CA GLN A 9 -31.40 -80.55 -6.59
C GLN A 9 -30.99 -80.21 -5.16
N SER A 10 -30.33 -81.13 -4.45
CA SER A 10 -29.74 -80.85 -3.14
C SER A 10 -28.66 -79.76 -3.21
N LEU A 11 -27.82 -79.74 -4.26
CA LEU A 11 -26.84 -78.67 -4.49
C LEU A 11 -27.48 -77.30 -4.80
N ARG A 12 -28.69 -77.27 -5.39
CA ARG A 12 -29.46 -76.03 -5.58
C ARG A 12 -30.08 -75.55 -4.26
N ALA A 13 -30.66 -76.47 -3.48
CA ALA A 13 -31.17 -76.15 -2.14
C ALA A 13 -30.06 -75.61 -1.23
N LEU A 14 -28.88 -76.24 -1.21
CA LEU A 14 -27.73 -75.79 -0.43
C LEU A 14 -27.26 -74.38 -0.85
N ARG A 15 -27.23 -74.09 -2.16
CA ARG A 15 -26.91 -72.73 -2.65
C ARG A 15 -27.94 -71.68 -2.22
N ASN A 16 -29.23 -72.03 -2.20
CA ASN A 16 -30.29 -71.12 -1.75
C ASN A 16 -30.23 -70.86 -0.23
N VAL A 17 -29.95 -71.90 0.57
CA VAL A 17 -29.70 -71.75 2.01
C VAL A 17 -28.46 -70.87 2.26
N GLY A 18 -27.40 -71.05 1.49
CA GLY A 18 -26.23 -70.16 1.53
C GLY A 18 -26.56 -68.70 1.26
N LYS A 19 -27.42 -68.42 0.25
CA LYS A 19 -27.91 -67.06 -0.03
C LYS A 19 -28.76 -66.50 1.13
N ALA A 20 -29.64 -67.32 1.72
CA ALA A 20 -30.48 -66.91 2.84
C ALA A 20 -29.64 -66.54 4.08
N ASN A 21 -28.62 -67.34 4.41
CA ASN A 21 -27.69 -67.05 5.49
C ASN A 21 -26.92 -65.75 5.26
N ASN A 22 -26.47 -65.47 4.02
CA ASN A 22 -25.79 -64.22 3.69
C ASN A 22 -26.71 -62.99 3.84
N LEU A 23 -27.97 -63.10 3.41
CA LEU A 23 -28.97 -62.04 3.60
C LEU A 23 -29.28 -61.81 5.08
N LEU A 24 -29.45 -62.87 5.86
CA LEU A 24 -29.65 -62.78 7.30
C LEU A 24 -28.47 -62.09 7.99
N SER A 25 -27.24 -62.48 7.65
CA SER A 25 -26.02 -61.86 8.19
C SER A 25 -25.96 -60.36 7.87
N THR A 26 -26.32 -59.97 6.64
CA THR A 26 -26.38 -58.54 6.24
C THR A 26 -27.45 -57.78 7.03
N SER A 27 -28.64 -58.36 7.20
CA SER A 27 -29.72 -57.75 7.99
C SER A 27 -29.34 -57.60 9.47
N LEU A 28 -28.68 -58.59 10.05
CA LEU A 28 -28.16 -58.51 11.42
C LEU A 28 -27.08 -57.44 11.54
N GLN A 29 -26.19 -57.32 10.56
CA GLN A 29 -25.18 -56.25 10.54
C GLN A 29 -25.82 -54.86 10.47
N ARG A 30 -26.84 -54.66 9.62
CA ARG A 30 -27.60 -53.41 9.53
C ARG A 30 -28.37 -53.10 10.82
N LEU A 31 -28.95 -54.12 11.45
CA LEU A 31 -29.64 -53.95 12.73
C LEU A 31 -28.66 -53.57 13.85
N SER A 32 -27.49 -54.20 13.91
CA SER A 32 -26.47 -53.93 14.94
C SER A 32 -25.81 -52.57 14.79
N THR A 33 -25.65 -52.08 13.56
CA THR A 33 -25.02 -50.78 13.26
C THR A 33 -26.03 -49.64 13.22
N GLY A 34 -27.31 -49.94 12.97
CA GLY A 34 -28.33 -48.95 12.66
C GLY A 34 -28.14 -48.27 11.29
N LEU A 35 -27.12 -48.67 10.51
CA LEU A 35 -26.79 -48.05 9.24
C LEU A 35 -27.30 -48.93 8.08
N LYS A 36 -27.95 -48.27 7.11
CA LYS A 36 -28.40 -48.94 5.88
C LYS A 36 -27.22 -49.34 4.98
N ILE A 37 -26.13 -48.57 4.98
CA ILE A 37 -24.92 -48.79 4.17
C ILE A 37 -23.76 -49.07 5.14
N ASN A 38 -23.27 -50.30 5.17
CA ASN A 38 -22.19 -50.72 6.09
C ASN A 38 -20.84 -50.93 5.41
N SER A 39 -20.84 -51.09 4.08
CA SER A 39 -19.63 -51.33 3.30
C SER A 39 -19.77 -50.66 1.93
N GLY A 40 -18.65 -50.22 1.36
CA GLY A 40 -18.60 -49.65 0.01
C GLY A 40 -19.08 -50.61 -1.09
N LYS A 41 -19.16 -51.92 -0.80
CA LYS A 41 -19.75 -52.92 -1.70
C LYS A 41 -21.27 -52.78 -1.85
N ASP A 42 -21.96 -52.31 -0.80
CA ASP A 42 -23.43 -52.23 -0.79
C ASP A 42 -23.94 -51.03 -1.59
N ASN A 43 -23.28 -49.88 -1.45
CA ASN A 43 -23.56 -48.66 -2.21
C ASN A 43 -22.36 -47.69 -2.11
N PRO A 44 -21.43 -47.70 -3.08
CA PRO A 44 -20.23 -46.87 -3.00
C PRO A 44 -20.56 -45.37 -3.05
N SER A 45 -21.47 -44.94 -3.94
CA SER A 45 -21.86 -43.53 -4.06
C SER A 45 -22.58 -43.02 -2.81
N GLY A 46 -23.46 -43.83 -2.22
CA GLY A 46 -24.16 -43.50 -0.99
C GLY A 46 -23.25 -43.44 0.23
N LEU A 47 -22.22 -44.30 0.28
CA LEU A 47 -21.19 -44.23 1.32
C LEU A 47 -20.37 -42.93 1.18
N ILE A 48 -19.89 -42.60 -0.03
CA ILE A 48 -19.12 -41.37 -0.28
C ILE A 48 -19.93 -40.12 0.12
N ALA A 49 -21.22 -40.06 -0.26
CA ALA A 49 -22.08 -38.94 0.11
C ALA A 49 -22.27 -38.85 1.63
N SER A 50 -22.47 -39.99 2.31
CA SER A 50 -22.66 -40.04 3.77
C SER A 50 -21.39 -39.63 4.52
N GLU A 51 -20.21 -40.08 4.06
CA GLU A 51 -18.91 -39.66 4.60
C GLU A 51 -18.67 -38.16 4.38
N THR A 52 -18.99 -37.65 3.19
CA THR A 52 -18.89 -36.21 2.88
C THR A 52 -19.76 -35.38 3.81
N LEU A 53 -21.02 -35.79 4.02
CA LEU A 53 -21.92 -35.12 4.95
C LEU A 53 -21.43 -35.24 6.40
N GLY A 54 -20.90 -36.39 6.81
CA GLY A 54 -20.27 -36.56 8.12
C GLY A 54 -19.10 -35.60 8.34
N LEU A 55 -18.21 -35.46 7.35
CA LEU A 55 -17.11 -34.50 7.38
C LEU A 55 -17.60 -33.05 7.46
N GLN A 56 -18.66 -32.70 6.71
CA GLN A 56 -19.27 -31.38 6.77
C GLN A 56 -19.85 -31.09 8.16
N VAL A 57 -20.54 -32.05 8.77
CA VAL A 57 -21.08 -31.90 10.14
C VAL A 57 -19.95 -31.62 11.13
N THR A 58 -18.89 -32.43 11.12
CA THR A 58 -17.73 -32.21 12.02
C THR A 58 -17.07 -30.84 11.77
N THR A 59 -16.97 -30.42 10.50
CA THR A 59 -16.43 -29.11 10.14
C THR A 59 -17.31 -27.97 10.64
N ILE A 60 -18.63 -28.09 10.51
CA ILE A 60 -19.60 -27.11 11.01
C ILE A 60 -19.56 -27.04 12.53
N GLU A 61 -19.51 -28.17 13.23
CA GLU A 61 -19.39 -28.21 14.70
C GLU A 61 -18.13 -27.49 15.18
N GLN A 62 -16.99 -27.71 14.52
CA GLN A 62 -15.76 -26.99 14.83
C GLN A 62 -15.88 -25.50 14.49
N SER A 63 -16.56 -25.15 13.40
CA SER A 63 -16.82 -23.77 13.01
C SER A 63 -17.69 -23.04 14.04
N ILE A 64 -18.73 -23.70 14.57
CA ILE A 64 -19.57 -23.17 15.65
C ILE A 64 -18.72 -22.91 16.91
N LYS A 65 -17.85 -23.86 17.30
CA LYS A 65 -16.93 -23.66 18.43
C LYS A 65 -15.98 -22.48 18.20
N ASN A 66 -15.46 -22.33 16.97
CA ASN A 66 -14.60 -21.20 16.60
C ASN A 66 -15.37 -19.87 16.66
N SER A 67 -16.61 -19.82 16.16
CA SER A 67 -17.46 -18.63 16.25
C SER A 67 -17.80 -18.27 17.69
N ASN A 68 -18.07 -19.25 18.55
CA ASN A 68 -18.29 -19.00 19.98
C ASN A 68 -17.03 -18.43 20.65
N ARG A 69 -15.84 -18.92 20.29
CA ARG A 69 -14.58 -18.33 20.76
C ARG A 69 -14.41 -16.89 20.26
N ALA A 70 -14.75 -16.61 19.00
CA ALA A 70 -14.73 -15.24 18.46
C ALA A 70 -15.71 -14.32 19.21
N ASN A 71 -16.91 -14.79 19.53
CA ASN A 71 -17.86 -14.04 20.36
C ASN A 71 -17.29 -13.72 21.75
N ASN A 72 -16.62 -14.68 22.39
CA ASN A 72 -15.98 -14.44 23.68
C ASN A 72 -14.85 -13.40 23.60
N VAL A 73 -14.05 -13.43 22.53
CA VAL A 73 -13.02 -12.41 22.26
C VAL A 73 -13.66 -11.03 22.10
N ILE A 74 -14.70 -10.93 21.26
CA ILE A 74 -15.40 -9.68 21.00
C ILE A 74 -16.07 -9.15 22.28
N SER A 75 -16.74 -9.99 23.06
CA SER A 75 -17.38 -9.59 24.31
C SER A 75 -16.39 -9.09 25.36
N THR A 76 -15.19 -9.69 25.42
CA THR A 76 -14.10 -9.21 26.29
C THR A 76 -13.62 -7.82 25.84
N ALA A 77 -13.43 -7.64 24.53
CA ALA A 77 -13.05 -6.34 23.97
C ALA A 77 -14.14 -5.28 24.18
N ASP A 78 -15.41 -5.62 23.97
CA ASP A 78 -16.56 -4.72 24.11
C ASP A 78 -16.72 -4.25 25.56
N SER A 79 -16.56 -5.15 26.53
CA SER A 79 -16.58 -4.79 27.96
C SER A 79 -15.46 -3.81 28.30
N ALA A 80 -14.25 -4.03 27.79
CA ALA A 80 -13.12 -3.11 28.00
C ALA A 80 -13.34 -1.75 27.32
N LEU A 81 -13.96 -1.73 26.13
CA LEU A 81 -14.34 -0.48 25.45
C LEU A 81 -15.44 0.26 26.20
N GLY A 82 -16.37 -0.44 26.85
CA GLY A 82 -17.37 0.14 27.74
C GLY A 82 -16.74 0.91 28.90
N GLU A 83 -15.73 0.33 29.56
CA GLU A 83 -14.97 0.99 30.63
C GLU A 83 -14.22 2.24 30.11
N ILE A 84 -13.58 2.12 28.94
CA ILE A 84 -12.91 3.27 28.29
C ILE A 84 -13.93 4.38 27.97
N GLY A 85 -15.10 4.03 27.45
CA GLY A 85 -16.18 4.98 27.18
C GLY A 85 -16.66 5.71 28.43
N GLY A 86 -16.77 4.99 29.57
CA GLY A 86 -17.07 5.59 30.87
C GLY A 86 -16.02 6.62 31.31
N LEU A 87 -14.74 6.25 31.24
CA LEU A 87 -13.62 7.14 31.58
C LEU A 87 -13.57 8.37 30.66
N LEU A 88 -13.83 8.21 29.36
CA LEU A 88 -13.88 9.33 28.41
C LEU A 88 -15.04 10.28 28.70
N ASN A 89 -16.20 9.78 29.12
CA ASN A 89 -17.31 10.63 29.54
C ASN A 89 -16.97 11.37 30.85
N GLN A 90 -16.27 10.75 31.79
CA GLN A 90 -15.75 11.42 32.99
C GLN A 90 -14.78 12.55 32.63
N VAL A 91 -13.81 12.29 31.75
CA VAL A 91 -12.88 13.31 31.24
C VAL A 91 -13.64 14.46 30.60
N ARG A 92 -14.64 14.18 29.75
CA ARG A 92 -15.49 15.22 29.14
C ARG A 92 -16.19 16.09 30.19
N GLY A 93 -16.71 15.47 31.26
CA GLY A 93 -17.34 16.19 32.37
C GLY A 93 -16.37 17.13 33.09
N LEU A 94 -15.19 16.61 33.47
CA LEU A 94 -14.15 17.39 34.16
C LEU A 94 -13.63 18.55 33.30
N VAL A 95 -13.46 18.34 31.99
CA VAL A 95 -13.10 19.40 31.05
C VAL A 95 -14.18 20.47 30.99
N GLN A 96 -15.45 20.07 30.87
CA GLN A 96 -16.57 21.03 30.85
C GLN A 96 -16.69 21.81 32.15
N GLU A 97 -16.40 21.18 33.29
CA GLU A 97 -16.36 21.81 34.60
C GLU A 97 -15.22 22.83 34.71
N GLY A 98 -14.01 22.46 34.27
CA GLY A 98 -12.84 23.34 34.27
C GLY A 98 -12.96 24.57 33.36
N LEU A 99 -13.83 24.52 32.33
CA LEU A 99 -14.12 25.67 31.46
C LEU A 99 -15.03 26.73 32.13
N ASN A 100 -15.64 26.44 33.29
CA ASN A 100 -16.44 27.43 34.00
C ASN A 100 -15.56 28.42 34.78
N THR A 101 -15.16 29.50 34.09
CA THR A 101 -14.27 30.55 34.61
C THR A 101 -14.87 31.41 35.74
N GLY A 102 -16.15 31.24 36.08
CA GLY A 102 -16.87 32.12 37.01
C GLY A 102 -16.99 31.60 38.44
N ALA A 103 -16.70 30.32 38.69
CA ALA A 103 -17.02 29.68 39.97
C ALA A 103 -15.93 28.74 40.53
N LEU A 104 -14.90 28.40 39.76
CA LEU A 104 -13.82 27.52 40.18
C LEU A 104 -12.56 28.31 40.50
N SER A 105 -11.85 27.90 41.55
CA SER A 105 -10.49 28.37 41.86
C SER A 105 -9.45 27.64 41.01
N ASP A 106 -8.27 28.25 40.83
CA ASP A 106 -7.15 27.63 40.11
C ASP A 106 -6.74 26.28 40.72
N THR A 107 -6.82 26.14 42.05
CA THR A 107 -6.53 24.88 42.75
C THR A 107 -7.53 23.77 42.44
N GLU A 108 -8.80 24.11 42.22
CA GLU A 108 -9.82 23.13 41.82
C GLU A 108 -9.65 22.71 40.36
N ILE A 109 -9.25 23.65 39.49
CA ILE A 109 -8.91 23.36 38.09
C ILE A 109 -7.71 22.40 38.02
N ASP A 110 -6.66 22.66 38.81
CA ASP A 110 -5.50 21.76 38.89
C ASP A 110 -5.87 20.36 39.42
N ALA A 111 -6.74 20.27 40.43
CA ALA A 111 -7.23 18.99 40.92
C ALA A 111 -8.04 18.23 39.85
N ASN A 112 -8.86 18.92 39.07
CA ASN A 112 -9.58 18.34 37.95
C ASN A 112 -8.64 17.84 36.85
N GLN A 113 -7.55 18.58 36.57
CA GLN A 113 -6.51 18.13 35.64
C GLN A 113 -5.83 16.84 36.10
N GLN A 114 -5.51 16.71 37.39
CA GLN A 114 -4.95 15.46 37.93
C GLN A 114 -5.90 14.27 37.76
N GLN A 115 -7.21 14.48 37.91
CA GLN A 115 -8.21 13.44 37.66
C GLN A 115 -8.29 13.06 36.17
N ILE A 116 -8.19 14.04 35.26
CA ILE A 116 -8.13 13.79 33.82
C ILE A 116 -6.90 12.95 33.49
N ASP A 117 -5.72 13.31 34.00
CA ASP A 117 -4.48 12.57 33.76
C ASP A 117 -4.55 11.13 34.28
N ALA A 118 -5.15 10.94 35.47
CA ALA A 118 -5.38 9.62 36.04
C ALA A 118 -6.34 8.78 35.18
N ALA A 119 -7.42 9.39 34.67
CA ALA A 119 -8.37 8.73 33.78
C ALA A 119 -7.72 8.33 32.44
N LEU A 120 -6.92 9.22 31.84
CA LEU A 120 -6.14 8.93 30.62
C LEU A 120 -5.11 7.81 30.85
N SER A 121 -4.42 7.82 31.99
CA SER A 121 -3.53 6.72 32.38
C SER A 121 -4.28 5.40 32.54
N ALA A 122 -5.47 5.42 33.14
CA ALA A 122 -6.31 4.24 33.26
C ALA A 122 -6.76 3.71 31.90
N ILE A 123 -7.15 4.58 30.96
CA ILE A 123 -7.48 4.20 29.57
C ILE A 123 -6.29 3.50 28.91
N ASN A 124 -5.09 4.09 28.98
CA ASN A 124 -3.88 3.48 28.44
C ASN A 124 -3.58 2.11 29.06
N ARG A 125 -3.79 1.98 30.38
CA ARG A 125 -3.61 0.71 31.10
C ARG A 125 -4.63 -0.35 30.66
N ILE A 126 -5.90 0.03 30.46
CA ILE A 126 -6.95 -0.89 29.99
C ILE A 126 -6.63 -1.35 28.56
N SER A 127 -6.26 -0.42 27.67
CA SER A 127 -5.85 -0.76 26.30
C SER A 127 -4.66 -1.71 26.29
N ALA A 128 -3.62 -1.42 27.10
CA ALA A 128 -2.41 -2.23 27.16
C ALA A 128 -2.59 -3.58 27.86
N ASN A 129 -3.57 -3.76 28.75
CA ASN A 129 -3.72 -4.99 29.54
C ASN A 129 -4.88 -5.89 29.11
N THR A 130 -5.82 -5.40 28.30
CA THR A 130 -6.92 -6.23 27.79
C THR A 130 -6.40 -7.33 26.87
N THR A 131 -6.46 -8.58 27.33
CA THR A 131 -5.99 -9.75 26.60
C THR A 131 -7.00 -10.88 26.61
N PHE A 132 -7.02 -11.67 25.54
CA PHE A 132 -7.71 -12.97 25.51
C PHE A 132 -6.72 -14.07 25.15
N ALA A 133 -6.60 -15.09 26.00
CA ALA A 133 -5.65 -16.20 25.81
C ALA A 133 -4.20 -15.75 25.54
N GLY A 134 -3.78 -14.62 26.13
CA GLY A 134 -2.44 -14.04 25.96
C GLY A 134 -2.31 -13.02 24.81
N ASP A 135 -3.28 -12.96 23.90
CA ASP A 135 -3.31 -11.99 22.80
C ASP A 135 -3.92 -10.66 23.23
N LYS A 136 -3.25 -9.53 22.91
CA LYS A 136 -3.79 -8.17 23.09
C LYS A 136 -4.92 -7.91 22.09
N LEU A 137 -5.98 -7.22 22.55
CA LEU A 137 -7.20 -7.03 21.75
C LEU A 137 -7.39 -5.61 21.20
N ILE A 138 -7.04 -4.59 21.99
CA ILE A 138 -7.43 -3.19 21.74
C ILE A 138 -6.25 -2.21 21.84
N ASP A 139 -5.04 -2.71 21.58
CA ASP A 139 -3.78 -1.93 21.55
C ASP A 139 -3.41 -1.45 20.13
N GLY A 140 -4.25 -1.74 19.13
CA GLY A 140 -4.00 -1.42 17.72
C GLY A 140 -3.07 -2.39 17.00
N SER A 141 -2.44 -3.34 17.69
CA SER A 141 -1.51 -4.32 17.08
C SER A 141 -2.20 -5.26 16.09
N LYS A 142 -3.52 -5.47 16.26
CA LYS A 142 -4.35 -6.31 15.38
C LYS A 142 -5.08 -5.50 14.30
N ALA A 143 -4.67 -4.25 14.05
CA ALA A 143 -5.13 -3.49 12.89
C ALA A 143 -4.80 -4.22 11.58
N PHE A 144 -5.63 -4.03 10.56
CA PHE A 144 -5.41 -4.61 9.23
C PHE A 144 -4.10 -4.10 8.63
N THR A 145 -3.07 -4.95 8.59
CA THR A 145 -1.82 -4.67 7.89
C THR A 145 -1.94 -5.11 6.44
N THR A 146 -2.41 -4.21 5.58
CA THR A 146 -2.43 -4.45 4.13
C THR A 146 -1.01 -4.30 3.57
N SER A 147 -0.27 -5.40 3.53
CA SER A 147 1.00 -5.46 2.82
C SER A 147 0.69 -5.52 1.32
N LYS A 148 0.87 -4.41 0.60
CA LYS A 148 0.72 -4.41 -0.86
C LYS A 148 1.89 -5.17 -1.51
N THR A 149 1.66 -6.41 -1.91
CA THR A 149 2.49 -7.05 -2.92
C THR A 149 2.14 -6.48 -4.30
N VAL A 150 3.11 -6.39 -5.22
CA VAL A 150 2.92 -5.85 -6.58
C VAL A 150 1.78 -6.58 -7.34
N ALA A 151 1.54 -7.85 -7.02
CA ALA A 151 0.46 -8.65 -7.59
C ALA A 151 -0.95 -8.29 -7.07
N ASP A 152 -1.06 -7.75 -5.85
CA ASP A 152 -2.35 -7.39 -5.22
C ASP A 152 -2.81 -5.99 -5.64
N ALA A 153 -1.87 -5.10 -5.98
CA ALA A 153 -2.17 -3.76 -6.49
C ALA A 153 -2.98 -3.77 -7.80
N ALA A 154 -2.89 -4.84 -8.60
CA ALA A 154 -3.68 -5.02 -9.83
C ALA A 154 -5.14 -5.43 -9.57
N LYS A 155 -5.48 -5.89 -8.36
CA LYS A 155 -6.83 -6.38 -7.99
C LYS A 155 -7.63 -5.38 -7.14
N LEU A 156 -6.97 -4.34 -6.63
CA LEU A 156 -7.56 -3.30 -5.78
C LEU A 156 -7.64 -1.99 -6.56
N SER A 157 -8.73 -1.79 -7.30
CA SER A 157 -8.97 -0.56 -8.08
C SER A 157 -9.57 0.58 -7.24
N ASP A 158 -10.16 0.26 -6.09
CA ASP A 158 -10.83 1.22 -5.22
C ASP A 158 -10.49 0.91 -3.76
N TYR A 159 -9.49 1.60 -3.21
CA TYR A 159 -9.21 1.59 -1.78
C TYR A 159 -8.95 3.02 -1.33
N GLN A 160 -9.69 3.46 -0.31
CA GLN A 160 -9.45 4.71 0.39
C GLN A 160 -8.78 4.40 1.73
N ILE A 161 -7.58 4.94 1.94
CA ILE A 161 -6.93 4.93 3.24
C ILE A 161 -7.45 6.17 3.98
N ASN A 162 -8.44 5.97 4.84
CA ASN A 162 -9.04 7.05 5.62
C ASN A 162 -8.15 7.48 6.79
N GLU A 163 -7.34 6.56 7.32
CA GLU A 163 -6.43 6.80 8.43
C GLU A 163 -5.25 5.84 8.35
N ALA A 164 -4.03 6.36 8.53
CA ALA A 164 -2.81 5.57 8.59
C ALA A 164 -2.21 5.69 9.99
N ILE A 165 -2.14 4.57 10.72
CA ILE A 165 -1.50 4.51 12.03
C ILE A 165 0.00 4.35 11.79
N PHE A 166 0.76 5.43 11.95
CA PHE A 166 2.20 5.48 11.69
C PHE A 166 3.08 4.88 12.81
N GLY A 167 2.46 4.16 13.75
CA GLY A 167 3.15 3.65 14.94
C GLY A 167 3.73 4.78 15.79
N THR A 168 4.86 4.53 16.43
CA THR A 168 5.57 5.49 17.30
C THR A 168 6.60 6.36 16.56
N ALA A 169 6.71 6.24 15.24
CA ALA A 169 7.71 6.96 14.46
C ALA A 169 7.23 8.39 14.15
N SER A 170 8.05 9.39 14.50
CA SER A 170 7.76 10.82 14.29
C SER A 170 7.90 11.27 12.83
N SER A 171 8.46 10.44 11.94
CA SER A 171 8.60 10.72 10.51
C SER A 171 8.71 9.44 9.69
N ILE A 172 8.25 9.50 8.43
CA ILE A 172 8.47 8.48 7.40
C ILE A 172 9.35 9.10 6.32
N ASP A 173 10.51 8.50 6.07
CA ASP A 173 11.38 8.91 4.98
C ASP A 173 10.79 8.48 3.64
N ILE A 174 10.21 9.43 2.90
CA ILE A 174 9.78 9.22 1.52
C ILE A 174 11.02 9.32 0.63
N SER A 175 11.63 8.17 0.32
CA SER A 175 12.69 8.09 -0.68
C SER A 175 12.09 8.22 -2.09
N ALA A 176 11.85 9.44 -2.56
CA ALA A 176 11.54 9.69 -3.96
C ALA A 176 12.81 9.48 -4.80
N GLN A 177 12.87 8.39 -5.57
CA GLN A 177 13.90 8.24 -6.61
C GLN A 177 13.63 9.28 -7.71
N VAL A 178 14.46 10.32 -7.78
CA VAL A 178 14.48 11.26 -8.90
C VAL A 178 15.25 10.59 -10.05
N THR A 179 14.53 10.04 -11.02
CA THR A 179 15.08 9.23 -12.11
C THR A 179 15.74 10.04 -13.25
N ALA A 180 15.63 11.37 -13.23
CA ALA A 180 16.32 12.25 -14.18
C ALA A 180 16.58 13.64 -13.57
N ALA A 181 17.85 14.05 -13.51
CA ALA A 181 18.22 15.42 -13.15
C ALA A 181 17.98 16.37 -14.34
N ALA A 182 17.41 17.54 -14.10
CA ALA A 182 17.24 18.55 -15.14
C ALA A 182 18.63 19.06 -15.61
N GLN A 183 18.95 18.88 -16.89
CA GLN A 183 20.16 19.43 -17.51
C GLN A 183 19.92 20.84 -18.03
N LYS A 184 20.97 21.68 -18.01
CA LYS A 184 20.94 23.03 -18.61
C LYS A 184 21.05 22.88 -20.13
N GLY A 185 20.19 23.56 -20.89
CA GLY A 185 20.33 23.64 -22.34
C GLY A 185 21.58 24.47 -22.70
N GLU A 186 22.40 23.96 -23.63
CA GLU A 186 23.63 24.61 -24.09
C GLU A 186 23.57 24.92 -25.59
N LEU A 187 23.99 26.14 -25.95
CA LEU A 187 24.23 26.57 -27.32
C LEU A 187 25.69 26.90 -27.53
N ARG A 188 26.28 26.36 -28.60
CA ARG A 188 27.67 26.64 -28.95
C ARG A 188 27.74 27.54 -30.18
N TYR A 189 28.53 28.60 -30.05
CA TYR A 189 28.93 29.48 -31.15
C TYR A 189 30.38 29.18 -31.52
N SER A 190 30.62 28.90 -32.81
CA SER A 190 31.94 28.57 -33.36
C SER A 190 32.21 29.39 -34.63
N GLY A 191 32.35 30.72 -34.47
CA GLY A 191 32.53 31.65 -35.60
C GLY A 191 33.71 32.61 -35.48
N GLY A 192 34.43 32.66 -34.35
CA GLY A 192 35.51 33.62 -34.14
C GLY A 192 35.03 35.08 -33.99
N ALA A 193 35.85 36.04 -34.43
CA ALA A 193 35.47 37.47 -34.40
C ALA A 193 34.52 37.81 -35.56
N LEU A 194 33.54 38.68 -35.32
CA LEU A 194 32.55 39.07 -36.33
C LEU A 194 33.19 39.87 -37.48
N SER A 195 33.00 39.43 -38.73
CA SER A 195 33.43 40.14 -39.94
C SER A 195 32.62 41.41 -40.19
N SER A 196 31.34 41.41 -39.82
CA SER A 196 30.40 42.51 -40.04
C SER A 196 29.61 42.83 -38.77
N ALA A 197 29.17 44.09 -38.63
CA ALA A 197 28.29 44.48 -37.54
C ALA A 197 26.98 43.66 -37.59
N SER A 198 26.58 43.10 -36.46
CA SER A 198 25.44 42.18 -36.37
C SER A 198 24.61 42.48 -35.11
N THR A 199 23.32 42.18 -35.16
CA THR A 199 22.44 42.24 -34.00
C THR A 199 22.17 40.84 -33.49
N LEU A 200 22.40 40.59 -32.20
CA LEU A 200 22.13 39.31 -31.57
C LEU A 200 20.93 39.44 -30.64
N GLN A 201 19.86 38.68 -30.91
CA GLN A 201 18.76 38.55 -29.95
C GLN A 201 19.06 37.43 -28.95
N VAL A 202 19.13 37.78 -27.66
CA VAL A 202 19.31 36.84 -26.55
C VAL A 202 17.96 36.67 -25.87
N ALA A 203 17.37 35.47 -26.00
CA ALA A 203 16.11 35.12 -25.36
C ALA A 203 16.33 33.99 -24.34
N GLY A 204 15.80 34.16 -23.13
CA GLY A 204 15.84 33.14 -22.09
C GLY A 204 14.57 33.11 -21.26
N ALA A 205 14.62 32.38 -20.14
CA ALA A 205 13.46 32.11 -19.27
C ALA A 205 12.75 33.37 -18.75
N ARG A 206 13.51 34.46 -18.62
CA ARG A 206 13.08 35.69 -17.94
C ARG A 206 12.69 36.80 -18.91
N GLY A 207 13.00 36.66 -20.20
CA GLY A 207 12.76 37.70 -21.21
C GLY A 207 13.70 37.59 -22.41
N SER A 208 13.57 38.54 -23.34
CA SER A 208 14.39 38.63 -24.56
C SER A 208 14.91 40.05 -24.76
N GLN A 209 16.18 40.18 -25.15
CA GLN A 209 16.86 41.46 -25.37
C GLN A 209 17.71 41.38 -26.64
N VAL A 210 17.74 42.46 -27.42
CA VAL A 210 18.62 42.57 -28.60
C VAL A 210 19.89 43.34 -28.22
N VAL A 211 21.03 42.76 -28.59
CA VAL A 211 22.37 43.30 -28.37
C VAL A 211 22.98 43.66 -29.72
N PHE A 212 23.63 44.82 -29.79
CA PHE A 212 24.30 45.30 -31.00
C PHE A 212 25.80 45.03 -30.90
N LEU A 213 26.35 44.31 -31.88
CA LEU A 213 27.77 43.96 -31.94
C LEU A 213 28.40 44.65 -33.16
N GLY A 214 29.45 45.43 -32.94
CA GLY A 214 30.20 46.08 -34.02
C GLY A 214 31.05 45.09 -34.82
N SER A 215 31.42 45.45 -36.05
CA SER A 215 32.40 44.70 -36.85
C SER A 215 33.74 44.57 -36.11
N GLY A 216 34.36 43.40 -36.12
CA GLY A 216 35.59 43.10 -35.40
C GLY A 216 35.40 42.77 -33.91
N SER A 217 34.16 42.62 -33.43
CA SER A 217 33.90 42.20 -32.04
C SER A 217 34.46 40.80 -31.80
N SER A 218 35.35 40.70 -30.80
CA SER A 218 35.93 39.43 -30.38
C SER A 218 34.91 38.56 -29.65
N VAL A 219 35.18 37.26 -29.52
CA VAL A 219 34.33 36.33 -28.76
C VAL A 219 34.17 36.75 -27.28
N ALA A 220 35.18 37.41 -26.71
CA ALA A 220 35.09 37.99 -25.36
C ALA A 220 34.10 39.15 -25.30
N ASN A 221 34.07 40.02 -26.32
CA ASN A 221 33.10 41.11 -26.39
C ASN A 221 31.66 40.57 -26.55
N ILE A 222 31.48 39.48 -27.31
CA ILE A 222 30.18 38.81 -27.45
C ILE A 222 29.75 38.21 -26.10
N ARG A 223 30.65 37.52 -25.39
CA ARG A 223 30.40 37.00 -24.04
C ARG A 223 29.94 38.10 -23.10
N ASP A 224 30.70 39.18 -23.03
CA ASP A 224 30.45 40.27 -22.07
C ASP A 224 29.14 40.99 -22.40
N ALA A 225 28.79 41.10 -23.69
CA ALA A 225 27.51 41.67 -24.10
C ALA A 225 26.31 40.77 -23.77
N ILE A 226 26.46 39.44 -23.80
CA ILE A 226 25.42 38.48 -23.35
C ILE A 226 25.29 38.51 -21.83
N ASN A 227 26.42 38.47 -21.11
CA ASN A 227 26.42 38.56 -19.64
C ASN A 227 25.95 39.93 -19.14
N GLY A 228 26.07 41.00 -19.93
CA GLY A 228 25.51 42.31 -19.61
C GLY A 228 23.97 42.35 -19.60
N VAL A 229 23.30 41.37 -20.23
CA VAL A 229 21.83 41.27 -20.27
C VAL A 229 21.31 40.03 -19.51
N SER A 230 22.16 39.37 -18.73
CA SER A 230 21.82 38.15 -17.97
C SER A 230 20.75 38.40 -16.91
N ASP A 231 20.68 39.59 -16.32
CA ASP A 231 19.68 39.94 -15.30
C ASP A 231 18.25 39.92 -15.85
N VAL A 232 18.09 40.28 -17.13
CA VAL A 232 16.80 40.37 -17.83
C VAL A 232 16.46 39.07 -18.54
N THR A 233 17.45 38.39 -19.11
CA THR A 233 17.22 37.20 -19.96
C THR A 233 17.39 35.88 -19.20
N GLY A 234 18.21 35.86 -18.14
CA GLY A 234 18.60 34.65 -17.40
C GLY A 234 19.63 33.78 -18.12
N VAL A 235 20.27 34.31 -19.16
CA VAL A 235 21.24 33.59 -20.00
C VAL A 235 22.67 34.02 -19.64
N GLU A 236 23.58 33.06 -19.51
CA GLU A 236 24.99 33.27 -19.22
C GLU A 236 25.85 32.71 -20.37
N ALA A 237 26.90 33.42 -20.72
CA ALA A 237 27.86 33.02 -21.73
C ALA A 237 29.26 32.84 -21.14
N SER A 238 29.97 31.82 -21.58
CA SER A 238 31.36 31.52 -21.18
C SER A 238 32.19 31.08 -22.38
N VAL A 239 33.45 31.49 -22.40
CA VAL A 239 34.41 31.07 -23.44
C VAL A 239 34.95 29.70 -23.09
N ILE A 240 35.03 28.82 -24.08
CA ILE A 240 35.55 27.47 -23.87
C ILE A 240 37.08 27.56 -23.82
N SER A 241 37.66 27.26 -22.66
CA SER A 241 39.11 27.36 -22.43
C SER A 241 39.95 26.48 -23.37
N SER A 242 39.35 25.44 -23.94
CA SER A 242 39.98 24.49 -24.86
C SER A 242 40.04 24.97 -26.33
N ALA A 243 39.30 26.01 -26.70
CA ALA A 243 39.21 26.52 -28.08
C ALA A 243 39.01 28.05 -28.07
N PRO A 244 40.07 28.87 -28.18
CA PRO A 244 39.98 30.34 -28.18
C PRO A 244 39.33 30.83 -29.48
N GLY A 245 38.00 30.84 -29.50
CA GLY A 245 37.18 31.06 -30.69
C GLY A 245 35.74 30.55 -30.54
N GLU A 246 35.50 29.69 -29.54
CA GLU A 246 34.18 29.14 -29.24
C GLU A 246 33.57 29.76 -27.96
N LEU A 247 32.26 29.99 -28.02
CA LEU A 247 31.46 30.49 -26.90
C LEU A 247 30.35 29.49 -26.60
N THR A 248 30.22 29.13 -25.34
CA THR A 248 29.07 28.40 -24.80
C THR A 248 28.10 29.40 -24.20
N VAL A 249 26.83 29.33 -24.59
CA VAL A 249 25.72 30.08 -24.02
C VAL A 249 24.79 29.11 -23.34
N SER A 250 24.52 29.31 -22.06
CA SER A 250 23.71 28.41 -21.24
C SER A 250 22.76 29.19 -20.34
N ASN A 251 21.72 28.55 -19.85
CA ASN A 251 20.80 29.18 -18.90
C ASN A 251 21.34 29.07 -17.46
N ALA A 252 21.14 30.11 -16.66
CA ALA A 252 21.46 30.08 -15.23
C ALA A 252 20.68 28.95 -14.51
N THR A 253 19.44 28.66 -14.95
CA THR A 253 18.54 27.69 -14.33
C THR A 253 18.19 26.54 -15.29
N ALA A 254 18.26 25.29 -14.81
CA ALA A 254 17.88 24.11 -15.58
C ALA A 254 16.38 24.11 -15.93
N GLY A 255 16.03 23.74 -17.17
CA GLY A 255 14.64 23.53 -17.60
C GLY A 255 13.91 24.70 -18.27
N SER A 256 14.61 25.69 -18.84
CA SER A 256 13.95 26.84 -19.50
C SER A 256 14.39 27.05 -20.95
N ALA A 257 13.39 27.43 -21.76
CA ALA A 257 13.37 27.38 -23.22
C ALA A 257 14.35 28.32 -23.94
N PHE A 258 14.56 27.97 -25.22
CA PHE A 258 15.70 28.19 -26.10
C PHE A 258 15.89 29.61 -26.68
N VAL A 259 17.13 29.94 -27.10
CA VAL A 259 17.52 31.18 -27.81
C VAL A 259 17.25 31.05 -29.31
N GLY A 260 16.42 31.94 -29.88
CA GLY A 260 16.24 32.06 -31.34
C GLY A 260 17.12 33.17 -31.93
N ASN A 261 17.88 32.87 -32.99
CA ASN A 261 18.63 33.86 -33.75
C ASN A 261 17.69 34.61 -34.73
N THR A 262 17.58 35.93 -34.61
CA THR A 262 17.15 36.80 -35.71
C THR A 262 18.36 37.59 -36.24
N GLN A 263 18.90 37.11 -37.37
CA GLN A 263 19.92 37.71 -38.24
C GLN A 263 21.37 37.80 -37.73
N ALA A 264 22.18 36.79 -38.10
CA ALA A 264 23.53 37.01 -38.62
C ALA A 264 23.88 35.86 -39.58
N ALA A 265 24.14 36.18 -40.85
CA ALA A 265 24.37 35.21 -41.94
C ALA A 265 25.73 34.47 -41.89
N GLU A 266 26.49 34.59 -40.80
CA GLU A 266 27.88 34.09 -40.71
C GLU A 266 28.14 33.19 -39.48
N ALA A 267 27.11 32.82 -38.72
CA ALA A 267 27.27 32.06 -37.47
C ALA A 267 26.34 30.84 -37.39
N THR A 268 26.93 29.63 -37.34
CA THR A 268 26.18 28.39 -37.06
C THR A 268 26.10 28.20 -35.55
N LEU A 269 24.90 28.34 -34.98
CA LEU A 269 24.62 27.88 -33.62
C LEU A 269 24.20 26.41 -33.69
N THR A 270 24.94 25.54 -33.01
CA THR A 270 24.57 24.13 -32.88
C THR A 270 24.10 23.84 -31.46
N THR A 271 22.95 23.17 -31.36
CA THR A 271 22.46 22.56 -30.13
C THR A 271 23.34 21.38 -29.74
N ALA A 272 23.91 21.40 -28.55
CA ALA A 272 24.51 20.20 -27.98
C ALA A 272 23.41 19.36 -27.30
N GLY A 273 23.04 18.24 -27.93
CA GLY A 273 22.44 17.03 -27.35
C GLY A 273 21.22 17.15 -26.42
N THR A 274 20.09 16.56 -26.84
CA THR A 274 19.09 15.95 -25.95
C THR A 274 19.55 14.59 -25.45
#